data_AF-C1ED62-F1
#
_entry.id   AF-C1ED62-F1
#
_cell.length_a   1.000
_cell.length_b   1.000
_cell.length_c   1.000
_cell.angle_alpha   90.00
_cell.angle_beta   90.00
_cell.angle_gamma   90.00
#
_symmetry.space_group_name_H-M   'P 1'
#
loop_
_entity.id
_entity.type
_entity.pdbx_description
1 polymer ?
#
loop_
_entity_poly.entity_id
_entity_poly.type
_entity_poly.pdbx_seq_one_letter_code
_entity_poly.pdbx_strand_id
1 'polypeptide(L)'
;MRSLGITIAPLICSLVLLTCALLMAPKRVQRSMSRLLKPAVDMVDSQIACVFIPYIVAVPISPLPAGGALWVSLGVCVVGHLFTMCTAGHLAQLAASYDEASDVEWCEIESEELDADELAAKAEVKLMATPKAPVMFSKASFWSIIAVGSATIGMFMIFFGSHRHVALAPAWLCATFAVYLIAKRIPAKLQRVGFFPTLTGGVAMSLIASAAGVLSGGTCADGLRLYMSGAGSFLLWFVPVAVLGLAFRVYSQRRVLAANLAPLIVSLGCAVPMGMTFSVVLGTWVGLPGDIILSTVPKCFTTGLAVLMAGTLGADSSLVASGCVVAGTMGLAIGSFLLDVAGIKKVVARGVATGTSSHAAGTAGLASNGEDGAAAVSGVSFAVAGVYGALLLELVPWFRAMLIRVATGM
;
A
#
# COMPACT_ATOMS: atom_id res chain seq x y z
N MET A 1 14.23 2.39 -11.69
CA MET A 1 13.28 3.48 -12.02
C MET A 1 13.92 4.55 -12.90
N ARG A 2 15.08 5.14 -12.57
CA ARG A 2 15.85 5.98 -13.55
C ARG A 2 16.25 5.23 -14.83
N SER A 3 16.44 3.91 -14.76
CA SER A 3 16.76 3.05 -15.92
C SER A 3 15.63 2.86 -16.94
N LEU A 4 14.38 3.22 -16.62
CA LEU A 4 13.23 3.08 -17.51
C LEU A 4 12.84 4.40 -18.21
N GLY A 5 13.58 5.50 -17.99
CA GLY A 5 13.30 6.80 -18.61
C GLY A 5 12.00 7.50 -18.18
N ILE A 6 11.14 6.83 -17.40
CA ILE A 6 9.93 7.41 -16.83
C ILE A 6 10.32 8.19 -15.58
N THR A 7 10.27 9.53 -15.67
CA THR A 7 10.35 10.40 -14.49
C THR A 7 9.09 10.22 -13.64
N ILE A 8 9.13 10.55 -12.34
CA ILE A 8 7.98 10.35 -11.43
C ILE A 8 6.79 11.26 -11.82
N ALA A 9 7.10 12.47 -12.30
CA ALA A 9 6.12 13.44 -12.79
C ALA A 9 5.18 12.91 -13.90
N PRO A 10 5.65 12.29 -15.02
CA PRO A 10 4.76 11.76 -16.05
C PRO A 10 3.90 10.60 -15.57
N LEU A 11 4.33 9.79 -14.60
CA LEU A 11 3.49 8.72 -14.05
C LEU A 11 2.31 9.29 -13.25
N ILE A 12 2.56 10.29 -12.39
CA ILE A 12 1.51 10.97 -11.62
C ILE A 12 0.60 11.76 -12.57
N CYS A 13 1.15 12.48 -13.55
CA CYS A 13 0.34 13.15 -14.58
C CYS A 13 -0.52 12.15 -15.36
N SER A 14 0.02 11.00 -15.75
CA SER A 14 -0.74 9.95 -16.43
C SER A 14 -1.87 9.41 -15.55
N LEU A 15 -1.61 9.22 -14.26
CA LEU A 15 -2.63 8.80 -13.29
C LEU A 15 -3.76 9.82 -13.18
N VAL A 16 -3.43 11.10 -13.03
CA VAL A 16 -4.42 12.19 -12.93
C VAL A 16 -5.20 12.31 -14.24
N LEU A 17 -4.51 12.35 -15.39
CA LEU A 17 -5.15 12.41 -16.70
C LEU A 17 -6.06 11.22 -16.96
N LEU A 18 -5.64 10.01 -16.61
CA LEU A 18 -6.47 8.80 -16.72
C LEU A 18 -7.71 8.91 -15.84
N THR A 19 -7.56 9.40 -14.61
CA THR A 19 -8.68 9.58 -13.68
C THR A 19 -9.67 10.64 -14.21
N CYS A 20 -9.17 11.79 -14.67
CA CYS A 20 -9.99 12.84 -15.29
C CYS A 20 -10.69 12.34 -16.56
N ALA A 21 -9.98 11.62 -17.42
CA ALA A 21 -10.56 11.03 -18.63
C ALA A 21 -11.69 10.04 -18.30
N LEU A 22 -11.50 9.19 -17.28
CA LEU A 22 -12.54 8.28 -16.80
C LEU A 22 -13.76 9.03 -16.24
N LEU A 23 -13.55 10.13 -15.50
CA LEU A 23 -14.63 10.94 -14.94
C LEU A 23 -15.39 11.74 -16.01
N MET A 24 -14.71 12.24 -17.04
CA MET A 24 -15.29 13.04 -18.13
C MET A 24 -15.90 12.20 -19.26
N ALA A 25 -15.55 10.91 -19.36
CA ALA A 25 -16.06 10.05 -20.43
C ALA A 25 -17.59 9.85 -20.34
N PRO A 26 -18.29 9.72 -21.48
CA PRO A 26 -19.74 9.47 -21.47
C PRO A 26 -20.08 8.13 -20.79
N LYS A 27 -21.24 8.08 -20.11
CA LYS A 27 -21.72 6.93 -19.29
C LYS A 27 -21.71 5.56 -20.01
N ARG A 28 -21.73 5.53 -21.35
CA ARG A 28 -21.60 4.30 -22.15
C ARG A 28 -20.16 3.79 -22.21
N VAL A 29 -19.21 4.68 -22.53
CA VAL A 29 -17.77 4.37 -22.59
C VAL A 29 -17.26 3.99 -21.21
N GLN A 30 -17.69 4.73 -20.19
CA GLN A 30 -17.43 4.43 -18.78
C GLN A 30 -17.79 3.00 -18.38
N ARG A 31 -19.01 2.55 -18.69
CA ARG A 31 -19.46 1.18 -18.37
C ARG A 31 -18.73 0.11 -19.16
N SER A 32 -18.37 0.37 -20.41
CA SER A 32 -17.59 -0.56 -21.23
C SER A 32 -16.16 -0.70 -20.70
N MET A 33 -15.49 0.41 -20.43
CA MET A 33 -14.15 0.42 -19.85
C MET A 33 -14.13 -0.25 -18.48
N SER A 34 -15.12 0.03 -17.62
CA SER A 34 -15.18 -0.60 -16.30
C SER A 34 -15.36 -2.10 -16.38
N ARG A 35 -16.19 -2.61 -17.29
CA ARG A 35 -16.34 -4.07 -17.49
C ARG A 35 -15.07 -4.72 -18.02
N LEU A 36 -14.35 -4.04 -18.91
CA LEU A 36 -13.15 -4.58 -19.55
C LEU A 36 -11.93 -4.57 -18.61
N LEU A 37 -11.79 -3.53 -17.78
CA LEU A 37 -10.68 -3.34 -16.85
C LEU A 37 -10.90 -4.00 -15.48
N LYS A 38 -12.15 -4.19 -15.03
CA LYS A 38 -12.47 -4.80 -13.73
C LYS A 38 -11.71 -6.12 -13.46
N PRO A 39 -11.69 -7.13 -14.36
CA PRO A 39 -10.95 -8.37 -14.09
C PRO A 39 -9.43 -8.14 -13.92
N ALA A 40 -8.85 -7.19 -14.65
CA ALA A 40 -7.44 -6.85 -14.51
C ALA A 40 -7.16 -6.14 -13.18
N VAL A 41 -8.03 -5.22 -12.76
CA VAL A 41 -7.90 -4.51 -11.49
C VAL A 41 -8.10 -5.44 -10.31
N ASP A 42 -9.13 -6.29 -10.34
CA ASP A 42 -9.39 -7.29 -9.30
C ASP A 42 -8.22 -8.28 -9.17
N MET A 43 -7.61 -8.65 -10.31
CA MET A 43 -6.41 -9.48 -10.32
C MET A 43 -5.22 -8.77 -9.65
N VAL A 44 -4.99 -7.49 -9.98
CA VAL A 44 -3.92 -6.68 -9.37
C VAL A 44 -4.16 -6.52 -7.87
N ASP A 45 -5.36 -6.13 -7.45
CA ASP A 45 -5.71 -5.95 -6.02
C ASP A 45 -5.54 -7.25 -5.22
N SER A 46 -5.82 -8.41 -5.83
CA SER A 46 -5.64 -9.72 -5.15
C SER A 46 -4.17 -10.09 -4.87
N GLN A 47 -3.22 -9.52 -5.62
CA GLN A 47 -1.79 -9.85 -5.58
C GLN A 47 -0.88 -8.67 -5.23
N ILE A 48 -1.43 -7.47 -5.02
CA ILE A 48 -0.65 -6.23 -4.87
C ILE A 48 0.34 -6.31 -3.70
N ALA A 49 -0.03 -7.03 -2.64
CA ALA A 49 0.79 -7.26 -1.46
C ALA A 49 2.06 -8.07 -1.73
N CYS A 50 2.05 -8.95 -2.75
CA CYS A 50 3.21 -9.74 -3.18
C CYS A 50 4.23 -8.87 -3.95
N VAL A 51 3.74 -7.90 -4.74
CA VAL A 51 4.58 -6.99 -5.54
C VAL A 51 5.52 -6.16 -4.67
N PHE A 52 5.14 -5.87 -3.42
CA PHE A 52 5.95 -5.08 -2.48
C PHE A 52 6.90 -5.89 -1.59
N ILE A 53 6.86 -7.24 -1.64
CA ILE A 53 7.78 -8.11 -0.89
C ILE A 53 9.26 -7.75 -1.13
N PRO A 54 9.71 -7.45 -2.38
CA PRO A 54 11.11 -7.12 -2.62
C PRO A 54 11.61 -5.90 -1.84
N TYR A 55 10.75 -4.92 -1.55
CA TYR A 55 11.17 -3.77 -0.75
C TYR A 55 11.55 -4.18 0.67
N ILE A 56 10.79 -5.09 1.28
CA ILE A 56 11.08 -5.64 2.61
C ILE A 56 12.35 -6.50 2.58
N VAL A 57 12.54 -7.29 1.53
CA VAL A 57 13.78 -8.08 1.34
C VAL A 57 15.01 -7.20 1.20
N ALA A 58 14.88 -6.00 0.63
CA ALA A 58 16.00 -5.07 0.47
C ALA A 58 16.33 -4.23 1.71
N VAL A 59 15.50 -4.25 2.78
CA VAL A 59 15.77 -3.47 4.01
C VAL A 59 17.16 -3.77 4.60
N PRO A 60 17.63 -5.02 4.75
CA PRO A 60 18.93 -5.30 5.36
C PRO A 60 20.15 -4.81 4.55
N ILE A 61 19.97 -4.53 3.26
CA ILE A 61 21.03 -3.99 2.38
C ILE A 61 20.88 -2.48 2.13
N SER A 62 19.81 -1.87 2.61
CA SER A 62 19.62 -0.41 2.58
C SER A 62 20.66 0.27 3.50
N PRO A 63 20.97 1.56 3.32
CA PRO A 63 21.86 2.30 4.20
C PRO A 63 21.21 2.50 5.58
N LEU A 64 21.13 1.41 6.35
CA LEU A 64 20.55 1.40 7.68
C LEU A 64 21.43 2.24 8.61
N PRO A 65 20.84 3.13 9.42
CA PRO A 65 21.60 3.88 10.40
C PRO A 65 22.14 2.91 11.47
N ALA A 66 23.36 3.16 11.95
CA ALA A 66 23.99 2.28 12.94
C ALA A 66 23.18 2.20 14.26
N GLY A 67 23.10 1.01 14.86
CA GLY A 67 22.51 0.81 16.19
C GLY A 67 20.97 0.91 16.25
N GLY A 68 20.45 1.48 17.34
CA GLY A 68 19.00 1.57 17.64
C GLY A 68 18.20 2.58 16.78
N ALA A 69 18.85 3.27 15.84
CA ALA A 69 18.24 4.32 15.03
C ALA A 69 17.13 3.82 14.10
N LEU A 70 17.16 2.55 13.67
CA LEU A 70 16.04 1.93 12.95
C LEU A 70 14.77 1.90 13.82
N TRP A 71 14.90 1.48 15.08
CA TRP A 71 13.77 1.45 16.03
C TRP A 71 13.23 2.84 16.31
N VAL A 72 14.12 3.83 16.40
CA VAL A 72 13.74 5.24 16.52
C VAL A 72 12.96 5.70 15.28
N SER A 73 13.44 5.39 14.07
CA SER A 73 12.73 5.73 12.83
C SER A 73 11.36 5.08 12.74
N LEU A 74 11.23 3.82 13.16
CA LEU A 74 9.93 3.16 13.24
C LEU A 74 9.03 3.84 14.29
N GLY A 75 9.59 4.25 15.42
CA GLY A 75 8.90 5.04 16.44
C GLY A 75 8.37 6.37 15.89
N VAL A 76 9.17 7.09 15.09
CA VAL A 76 8.72 8.30 14.38
C VAL A 76 7.56 7.99 13.43
N CYS A 77 7.63 6.87 12.70
CA CYS A 77 6.52 6.43 11.85
C CYS A 77 5.24 6.16 12.65
N VAL A 78 5.36 5.50 13.80
CA VAL A 78 4.27 5.19 14.72
C VAL A 78 3.62 6.45 15.28
N VAL A 79 4.41 7.34 15.89
CA VAL A 79 3.89 8.57 16.49
C VAL A 79 3.33 9.50 15.42
N GLY A 80 4.01 9.61 14.28
CA GLY A 80 3.50 10.37 13.15
C GLY A 80 2.22 9.76 12.57
N HIS A 81 2.02 8.44 12.63
CA HIS A 81 0.78 7.80 12.18
C HIS A 81 -0.39 8.20 13.08
N LEU A 82 -0.19 8.14 14.40
CA LEU A 82 -1.17 8.60 15.38
C LEU A 82 -1.53 10.08 15.18
N PHE A 83 -0.53 10.93 14.96
CA PHE A 83 -0.74 12.36 14.72
C PHE A 83 -1.58 12.60 13.45
N THR A 84 -1.23 11.96 12.33
CA THR A 84 -2.02 12.07 11.08
C THR A 84 -3.44 11.53 11.27
N MET A 85 -3.62 10.44 12.02
CA MET A 85 -4.92 9.83 12.27
C MET A 85 -5.83 10.77 13.08
N CYS A 86 -5.31 11.33 14.18
CA CYS A 86 -6.06 12.25 15.04
C CYS A 86 -6.40 13.54 14.30
N THR A 87 -5.43 14.14 13.59
CA THR A 87 -5.64 15.39 12.84
C THR A 87 -6.67 15.20 11.72
N ALA A 88 -6.54 14.17 10.90
CA ALA A 88 -7.51 13.87 9.84
C ALA A 88 -8.90 13.58 10.41
N GLY A 89 -8.98 12.78 11.49
CA GLY A 89 -10.25 12.40 12.10
C GLY A 89 -10.99 13.55 12.76
N HIS A 90 -10.30 14.40 13.54
CA HIS A 90 -10.95 15.56 14.15
C HIS A 90 -11.40 16.59 13.12
N LEU A 91 -10.59 16.86 12.09
CA LEU A 91 -10.97 17.77 11.01
C LEU A 91 -12.16 17.22 10.21
N ALA A 92 -12.17 15.93 9.90
CA ALA A 92 -13.28 15.29 9.22
C ALA A 92 -14.54 15.27 10.10
N GLN A 93 -14.42 15.02 11.40
CA GLN A 93 -15.55 15.05 12.33
C GLN A 93 -16.14 16.45 12.46
N LEU A 94 -15.29 17.48 12.50
CA LEU A 94 -15.72 18.88 12.50
C LEU A 94 -16.40 19.23 11.18
N ALA A 95 -15.80 18.91 10.03
CA ALA A 95 -16.39 19.18 8.72
C ALA A 95 -17.74 18.45 8.53
N ALA A 96 -17.83 17.19 8.93
CA ALA A 96 -19.06 16.41 8.89
C ALA A 96 -20.11 16.89 9.89
N SER A 97 -19.77 17.69 10.90
CA SER A 97 -20.77 18.29 11.81
C SER A 97 -21.56 19.43 11.17
N TYR A 98 -21.03 20.03 10.10
CA TYR A 98 -21.71 21.11 9.35
C TYR A 98 -22.47 20.60 8.11
N ASP A 99 -22.36 19.30 7.81
CA ASP A 99 -22.88 18.68 6.59
C ASP A 99 -23.83 17.52 6.93
N GLU A 100 -24.94 17.84 7.61
CA GLU A 100 -25.99 16.87 7.99
C GLU A 100 -26.63 16.16 6.77
N ALA A 101 -26.55 16.77 5.58
CA ALA A 101 -27.03 16.19 4.33
C ALA A 101 -26.18 14.99 3.88
N SER A 102 -24.88 14.96 4.22
CA SER A 102 -23.99 13.86 3.84
C SER A 102 -24.30 12.55 4.55
N ASP A 103 -24.71 12.58 5.84
CA ASP A 103 -25.10 11.39 6.60
C ASP A 103 -26.38 10.73 6.01
N VAL A 104 -27.29 11.51 5.41
CA VAL A 104 -28.51 11.02 4.74
C VAL A 104 -28.20 10.40 3.38
N GLU A 105 -27.38 11.06 2.55
CA GLU A 105 -26.95 10.55 1.24
C GLU A 105 -26.15 9.25 1.38
N TRP A 106 -25.42 9.08 2.49
CA TRP A 106 -24.76 7.83 2.85
C TRP A 106 -25.69 6.68 3.18
N CYS A 107 -26.71 6.91 4.02
CA CYS A 107 -27.71 5.90 4.30
C CYS A 107 -28.42 5.46 3.01
N GLU A 108 -28.65 6.39 2.07
CA GLU A 108 -29.20 6.06 0.76
C GLU A 108 -28.23 5.21 -0.08
N ILE A 109 -26.95 5.56 -0.17
CA ILE A 109 -25.93 4.76 -0.88
C ILE A 109 -25.77 3.37 -0.25
N GLU A 110 -25.69 3.29 1.08
CA GLU A 110 -25.57 2.03 1.81
C GLU A 110 -26.82 1.17 1.61
N SER A 111 -28.01 1.76 1.59
CA SER A 111 -29.25 1.04 1.28
C SER A 111 -29.31 0.57 -0.19
N GLU A 112 -28.84 1.38 -1.14
CA GLU A 112 -28.83 1.03 -2.57
C GLU A 112 -27.78 -0.06 -2.88
N GLU A 113 -26.63 -0.04 -2.20
CA GLU A 113 -25.60 -1.08 -2.30
C GLU A 113 -25.97 -2.35 -1.54
N LEU A 114 -26.57 -2.27 -0.34
CA LEU A 114 -27.15 -3.42 0.37
C LEU A 114 -28.26 -4.06 -0.44
N ASP A 115 -29.17 -3.29 -1.03
CA ASP A 115 -30.23 -3.82 -1.90
C ASP A 115 -29.62 -4.47 -3.15
N ALA A 116 -28.60 -3.86 -3.75
CA ALA A 116 -27.91 -4.43 -4.92
C ALA A 116 -27.16 -5.73 -4.59
N ASP A 117 -26.49 -5.80 -3.44
CA ASP A 117 -25.79 -6.99 -2.95
C ASP A 117 -26.77 -8.06 -2.47
N GLU A 118 -27.93 -7.70 -1.91
CA GLU A 118 -28.98 -8.63 -1.52
C GLU A 118 -29.73 -9.17 -2.75
N LEU A 119 -29.92 -8.35 -3.80
CA LEU A 119 -30.41 -8.77 -5.12
C LEU A 119 -29.39 -9.65 -5.85
N ALA A 120 -28.09 -9.33 -5.76
CA ALA A 120 -27.02 -10.16 -6.29
C ALA A 120 -26.90 -11.48 -5.52
N ALA A 121 -27.05 -11.47 -4.19
CA ALA A 121 -27.07 -12.65 -3.34
C ALA A 121 -28.31 -13.51 -3.59
N LYS A 122 -29.51 -12.92 -3.77
CA LYS A 122 -30.74 -13.64 -4.14
C LYS A 122 -30.63 -14.23 -5.56
N ALA A 123 -29.91 -13.57 -6.47
CA ALA A 123 -29.61 -14.10 -7.80
C ALA A 123 -28.53 -15.21 -7.77
N GLU A 124 -27.52 -15.11 -6.92
CA GLU A 124 -26.46 -16.11 -6.73
C GLU A 124 -26.95 -17.35 -5.97
N VAL A 125 -27.80 -17.20 -4.95
CA VAL A 125 -28.44 -18.30 -4.21
C VAL A 125 -29.35 -19.13 -5.12
N LYS A 126 -29.94 -18.50 -6.14
CA LYS A 126 -30.75 -19.20 -7.15
C LYS A 126 -29.91 -19.90 -8.23
N LEU A 127 -28.61 -19.57 -8.35
CA LEU A 127 -27.73 -20.10 -9.40
C LEU A 127 -26.63 -21.04 -8.89
N MET A 128 -26.24 -20.98 -7.60
CA MET A 128 -25.11 -21.74 -7.08
C MET A 128 -25.37 -22.32 -5.69
N ALA A 129 -25.55 -23.63 -5.63
CA ALA A 129 -25.02 -24.42 -4.54
C ALA A 129 -23.49 -24.19 -4.48
N THR A 130 -23.08 -23.13 -3.77
CA THR A 130 -21.73 -22.56 -3.63
C THR A 130 -21.00 -22.13 -4.90
N PRO A 131 -20.48 -20.88 -4.89
CA PRO A 131 -19.17 -20.60 -5.45
C PRO A 131 -18.27 -19.96 -4.39
N LYS A 132 -17.10 -20.55 -4.20
CA LYS A 132 -15.94 -19.81 -3.71
C LYS A 132 -15.51 -18.84 -4.80
N ALA A 133 -15.24 -17.60 -4.44
CA ALA A 133 -14.54 -16.63 -5.29
C ALA A 133 -13.39 -17.33 -6.05
N PRO A 134 -13.17 -17.05 -7.35
CA PRO A 134 -12.19 -17.75 -8.15
C PRO A 134 -10.79 -17.42 -7.63
N VAL A 135 -10.30 -18.27 -6.73
CA VAL A 135 -8.89 -18.35 -6.39
C VAL A 135 -8.23 -18.86 -7.66
N MET A 136 -7.44 -18.02 -8.34
CA MET A 136 -6.66 -18.40 -9.53
C MET A 136 -5.85 -19.70 -9.32
N PHE A 137 -5.59 -20.04 -8.05
CA PHE A 137 -4.83 -21.22 -7.65
C PHE A 137 -5.64 -22.11 -6.71
N SER A 138 -6.27 -23.14 -7.29
CA SER A 138 -6.68 -24.37 -6.58
C SER A 138 -5.48 -24.96 -5.81
N LYS A 139 -5.72 -25.80 -4.79
CA LYS A 139 -4.67 -26.55 -4.06
C LYS A 139 -3.68 -27.23 -5.03
N ALA A 140 -4.15 -27.64 -6.20
CA ALA A 140 -3.33 -28.22 -7.27
C ALA A 140 -2.25 -27.25 -7.81
N SER A 141 -2.54 -25.97 -7.97
CA SER A 141 -1.59 -24.99 -8.52
C SER A 141 -0.52 -24.54 -7.53
N PHE A 142 -0.78 -24.64 -6.22
CA PHE A 142 0.26 -24.48 -5.20
C PHE A 142 1.38 -25.53 -5.35
N TRP A 143 1.01 -26.79 -5.63
CA TRP A 143 1.96 -27.86 -5.92
C TRP A 143 2.64 -27.69 -7.29
N SER A 144 1.94 -27.15 -8.29
CA SER A 144 2.52 -26.84 -9.61
C SER A 144 3.58 -25.73 -9.53
N ILE A 145 3.36 -24.67 -8.75
CA ILE A 145 4.33 -23.57 -8.56
C ILE A 145 5.59 -24.07 -7.84
N ILE A 146 5.41 -24.90 -6.80
CA ILE A 146 6.53 -25.53 -6.08
C ILE A 146 7.28 -26.52 -6.99
N ALA A 147 6.56 -27.33 -7.76
CA ALA A 147 7.14 -28.30 -8.69
C ALA A 147 7.95 -27.60 -9.80
N VAL A 148 7.42 -26.54 -10.42
CA VAL A 148 8.12 -25.75 -11.44
C VAL A 148 9.33 -25.01 -10.84
N GLY A 149 9.20 -24.47 -9.62
CA GLY A 149 10.33 -23.89 -8.88
C GLY A 149 11.43 -24.90 -8.59
N SER A 150 11.07 -26.12 -8.16
CA SER A 150 12.04 -27.19 -7.90
C SER A 150 12.67 -27.76 -9.18
N ALA A 151 11.91 -27.85 -10.27
CA ALA A 151 12.37 -28.34 -11.56
C ALA A 151 13.33 -27.37 -12.25
N THR A 152 13.12 -26.06 -12.11
CA THR A 152 14.03 -25.03 -12.64
C THR A 152 15.35 -24.97 -11.85
N ILE A 153 15.30 -25.18 -10.53
CA ILE A 153 16.50 -25.35 -9.69
C ILE A 153 17.29 -26.61 -10.09
N GLY A 154 16.59 -27.74 -10.29
CA GLY A 154 17.20 -29.01 -10.69
C GLY A 154 17.78 -29.02 -12.12
N MET A 155 17.06 -28.45 -13.10
CA MET A 155 17.51 -28.37 -14.49
C MET A 155 18.73 -27.46 -14.66
N PHE A 156 18.88 -26.43 -13.82
CA PHE A 156 20.00 -25.49 -13.84
C PHE A 156 21.28 -26.04 -13.18
N MET A 157 21.15 -26.80 -12.08
CA MET A 157 22.30 -27.51 -11.48
C MET A 157 22.97 -28.49 -12.45
N ILE A 158 22.24 -28.99 -13.45
CA ILE A 158 22.70 -30.01 -14.39
C ILE A 158 23.37 -29.42 -15.65
N PHE A 159 22.97 -28.23 -16.12
CA PHE A 159 23.29 -27.81 -17.51
C PHE A 159 24.18 -26.57 -17.73
N PHE A 160 24.20 -25.54 -16.87
CA PHE A 160 24.88 -24.28 -17.21
C PHE A 160 25.62 -23.62 -16.04
N GLY A 161 26.91 -23.95 -15.91
CA GLY A 161 27.85 -23.10 -15.19
C GLY A 161 28.30 -21.95 -16.08
N SER A 162 27.86 -20.71 -15.79
CA SER A 162 28.65 -19.45 -15.94
C SER A 162 27.79 -18.18 -15.82
N HIS A 163 26.49 -18.17 -16.18
CA HIS A 163 25.63 -16.98 -16.03
C HIS A 163 24.77 -17.02 -14.76
N ARG A 164 25.38 -16.66 -13.62
CA ARG A 164 24.87 -16.90 -12.26
C ARG A 164 23.65 -16.08 -11.83
N HIS A 165 23.25 -15.02 -12.55
CA HIS A 165 22.35 -13.99 -11.99
C HIS A 165 20.92 -13.94 -12.55
N VAL A 166 20.73 -14.20 -13.84
CA VAL A 166 19.39 -14.06 -14.49
C VAL A 166 18.64 -15.39 -14.53
N ALA A 167 19.35 -16.51 -14.63
CA ALA A 167 18.75 -17.84 -14.78
C ALA A 167 18.01 -18.34 -13.51
N LEU A 168 18.39 -17.85 -12.32
CA LEU A 168 17.71 -18.19 -11.06
C LEU A 168 16.46 -17.34 -10.80
N ALA A 169 16.20 -16.30 -11.59
CA ALA A 169 15.07 -15.39 -11.37
C ALA A 169 13.69 -16.10 -11.34
N PRO A 170 13.39 -17.08 -12.21
CA PRO A 170 12.12 -17.82 -12.15
C PRO A 170 11.95 -18.59 -10.84
N ALA A 171 13.00 -19.23 -10.34
CA ALA A 171 12.97 -19.97 -9.07
C ALA A 171 12.70 -19.03 -7.88
N TRP A 172 13.38 -17.88 -7.85
CA TRP A 172 13.15 -16.84 -6.84
C TRP A 172 11.74 -16.24 -6.91
N LEU A 173 11.15 -16.12 -8.09
CA LEU A 173 9.75 -15.71 -8.26
C LEU A 173 8.80 -16.76 -7.67
N CYS A 174 8.94 -18.03 -8.06
CA CYS A 174 8.14 -19.13 -7.52
C CYS A 174 8.25 -19.21 -5.99
N ALA A 175 9.45 -19.05 -5.44
CA ALA A 175 9.69 -19.00 -4.00
C ALA A 175 8.95 -17.82 -3.34
N THR A 176 9.03 -16.61 -3.93
CA THR A 176 8.32 -15.43 -3.42
C THR A 176 6.80 -15.64 -3.38
N PHE A 177 6.23 -16.17 -4.47
CA PHE A 177 4.80 -16.48 -4.52
C PHE A 177 4.42 -17.58 -3.54
N ALA A 178 5.21 -18.64 -3.41
CA ALA A 178 4.96 -19.72 -2.46
C ALA A 178 4.95 -19.20 -1.02
N VAL A 179 5.95 -18.41 -0.65
CA VAL A 179 6.04 -17.77 0.67
C VAL A 179 4.86 -16.83 0.92
N TYR A 180 4.48 -16.01 -0.06
CA TYR A 180 3.30 -15.14 0.04
C TYR A 180 2.00 -15.93 0.24
N LEU A 181 1.79 -17.03 -0.50
CA LEU A 181 0.61 -17.89 -0.35
C LEU A 181 0.56 -18.58 1.01
N ILE A 182 1.71 -18.98 1.56
CA ILE A 182 1.80 -19.52 2.92
C ILE A 182 1.47 -18.43 3.94
N ALA A 183 2.05 -17.24 3.79
CA ALA A 183 1.81 -16.09 4.66
C ALA A 183 0.33 -15.66 4.65
N LYS A 184 -0.35 -15.76 3.50
CA LYS A 184 -1.79 -15.49 3.39
C LYS A 184 -2.68 -16.47 4.19
N ARG A 185 -2.18 -17.68 4.50
CA ARG A 185 -2.91 -18.65 5.34
C ARG A 185 -2.83 -18.35 6.84
N ILE A 186 -2.02 -17.37 7.23
CA ILE A 186 -1.93 -16.94 8.63
C ILE A 186 -3.32 -16.46 9.10
N PRO A 187 -3.84 -16.95 10.25
CA PRO A 187 -5.16 -16.57 10.75
C PRO A 187 -5.30 -15.06 10.92
N ALA A 188 -6.49 -14.51 10.64
CA ALA A 188 -6.77 -13.07 10.75
C ALA A 188 -6.45 -12.49 12.14
N LYS A 189 -6.66 -13.28 13.21
CA LYS A 189 -6.27 -12.89 14.58
C LYS A 189 -4.78 -12.60 14.70
N LEU A 190 -3.93 -13.40 14.06
CA LEU A 190 -2.48 -13.23 14.10
C LEU A 190 -2.01 -12.11 13.16
N GLN A 191 -2.74 -11.87 12.06
CA GLN A 191 -2.51 -10.70 11.20
C GLN A 191 -2.72 -9.38 11.96
N ARG A 192 -3.70 -9.31 12.88
CA ARG A 192 -3.87 -8.16 13.79
C ARG A 192 -2.72 -7.96 14.77
N VAL A 193 -1.94 -9.00 15.08
CA VAL A 193 -0.77 -8.91 15.98
C VAL A 193 0.48 -8.42 15.22
N GLY A 194 0.38 -8.19 13.90
CA GLY A 194 1.47 -7.68 13.07
C GLY A 194 2.02 -8.69 12.06
N PHE A 195 1.51 -9.91 12.01
CA PHE A 195 1.91 -10.93 11.01
C PHE A 195 1.21 -10.70 9.67
N PHE A 196 1.34 -9.50 9.10
CA PHE A 196 0.76 -9.18 7.81
C PHE A 196 1.48 -9.92 6.68
N PRO A 197 0.77 -10.46 5.66
CA PRO A 197 1.39 -11.31 4.63
C PRO A 197 2.59 -10.70 3.89
N THR A 198 2.59 -9.39 3.64
CA THR A 198 3.74 -8.70 3.01
C THR A 198 4.95 -8.63 3.94
N LEU A 199 4.73 -8.35 5.23
CA LEU A 199 5.82 -8.24 6.20
C LEU A 199 6.42 -9.63 6.48
N THR A 200 5.58 -10.60 6.80
CA THR A 200 6.01 -11.97 7.11
C THR A 200 6.62 -12.65 5.90
N GLY A 201 6.03 -12.48 4.72
CA GLY A 201 6.57 -12.99 3.48
C GLY A 201 7.89 -12.34 3.10
N GLY A 202 8.02 -11.02 3.29
CA GLY A 202 9.26 -10.27 3.07
C GLY A 202 10.40 -10.68 4.00
N VAL A 203 10.13 -10.79 5.30
CA VAL A 203 11.13 -11.25 6.27
C VAL A 203 11.54 -12.70 5.97
N ALA A 204 10.58 -13.60 5.69
CA ALA A 204 10.89 -14.98 5.32
C ALA A 204 11.73 -15.07 4.05
N MET A 205 11.38 -14.33 2.99
CA MET A 205 12.18 -14.28 1.77
C MET A 205 13.57 -13.67 1.99
N SER A 206 13.70 -12.67 2.86
CA SER A 206 14.99 -12.09 3.23
C SER A 206 15.90 -13.12 3.90
N LEU A 207 15.35 -13.96 4.79
CA LEU A 207 16.11 -15.05 5.43
C LEU A 207 16.51 -16.12 4.41
N ILE A 208 15.60 -16.52 3.52
CA ILE A 208 15.89 -17.51 2.46
C ILE A 208 16.98 -17.00 1.51
N ALA A 209 16.88 -15.73 1.06
CA ALA A 209 17.86 -15.10 0.18
C ALA A 209 19.22 -14.97 0.86
N SER A 210 19.25 -14.56 2.13
CA SER A 210 20.49 -14.47 2.91
C SER A 210 21.16 -15.83 3.09
N ALA A 211 20.38 -16.87 3.45
CA ALA A 211 20.87 -18.23 3.61
C ALA A 211 21.43 -18.78 2.29
N ALA A 212 20.75 -18.56 1.16
CA ALA A 212 21.23 -18.96 -0.16
C ALA A 212 22.55 -18.27 -0.54
N GLY A 213 22.74 -17.00 -0.17
CA GLY A 213 24.00 -16.27 -0.36
C GLY A 213 25.16 -16.91 0.40
N VAL A 214 24.96 -17.23 1.68
CA VAL A 214 25.96 -17.89 2.53
C VAL A 214 26.27 -19.31 2.05
N LEU A 215 25.25 -20.09 1.69
CA LEU A 215 25.42 -21.46 1.17
C LEU A 215 26.15 -21.49 -0.19
N SER A 216 26.06 -20.42 -0.97
CA SER A 216 26.77 -20.28 -2.24
C SER A 216 28.23 -19.82 -2.06
N GLY A 217 28.72 -19.70 -0.82
CA GLY A 217 30.08 -19.24 -0.50
C GLY A 217 30.26 -17.72 -0.51
N GLY A 218 29.16 -16.95 -0.57
CA GLY A 218 29.16 -15.48 -0.50
C GLY A 218 28.70 -14.94 0.85
N THR A 219 28.35 -13.66 0.89
CA THR A 219 27.78 -13.01 2.08
C THR A 219 26.25 -13.00 2.05
N CYS A 220 25.61 -12.70 3.19
CA CYS A 220 24.15 -12.48 3.24
C CYS A 220 23.71 -11.39 2.25
N ALA A 221 24.49 -10.32 2.13
CA ALA A 221 24.21 -9.20 1.24
C ALA A 221 24.23 -9.62 -0.24
N ASP A 222 25.11 -10.55 -0.62
CA ASP A 222 25.19 -11.05 -2.00
C ASP A 222 23.93 -11.82 -2.39
N GLY A 223 23.40 -12.65 -1.49
CA GLY A 223 22.14 -13.36 -1.70
C GLY A 223 20.94 -12.42 -1.87
N LEU A 224 20.88 -11.37 -1.04
CA LEU A 224 19.83 -10.34 -1.14
C LEU A 224 19.95 -9.53 -2.44
N ARG A 225 21.16 -9.13 -2.83
CA ARG A 225 21.42 -8.44 -4.11
C ARG A 225 21.06 -9.31 -5.30
N LEU A 226 21.36 -10.60 -5.25
CA LEU A 226 21.00 -11.57 -6.28
C LEU A 226 19.48 -11.61 -6.46
N TYR A 227 18.73 -11.78 -5.37
CA TYR A 227 17.27 -11.75 -5.39
C TYR A 227 16.73 -10.44 -5.99
N MET A 228 17.25 -9.29 -5.53
CA MET A 228 16.81 -7.98 -5.97
C MET A 228 17.10 -7.72 -7.45
N SER A 229 18.23 -8.20 -7.97
CA SER A 229 18.57 -8.08 -9.39
C SER A 229 17.73 -8.97 -10.31
N GLY A 230 17.19 -10.07 -9.80
CA GLY A 230 16.35 -11.02 -10.53
C GLY A 230 14.86 -10.83 -10.25
N ALA A 231 14.30 -11.73 -9.43
CA ALA A 231 12.87 -11.78 -9.11
C ALA A 231 12.33 -10.47 -8.52
N GLY A 232 13.12 -9.81 -7.66
CA GLY A 232 12.74 -8.54 -7.06
C GLY A 232 12.50 -7.47 -8.13
N SER A 233 13.45 -7.25 -9.03
CA SER A 233 13.32 -6.29 -10.13
C SER A 233 12.12 -6.59 -11.04
N PHE A 234 11.84 -7.86 -11.31
CA PHE A 234 10.67 -8.27 -12.09
C PHE A 234 9.35 -7.92 -11.40
N LEU A 235 9.22 -8.20 -10.09
CA LEU A 235 8.02 -7.84 -9.34
C LEU A 235 7.86 -6.31 -9.28
N LEU A 236 8.95 -5.58 -9.01
CA LEU A 236 8.92 -4.12 -8.92
C LEU A 236 8.57 -3.44 -10.25
N TRP A 237 8.76 -4.12 -11.38
CA TRP A 237 8.32 -3.63 -12.69
C TRP A 237 6.79 -3.45 -12.78
N PHE A 238 6.01 -4.16 -11.96
CA PHE A 238 4.55 -4.00 -11.91
C PHE A 238 4.08 -2.83 -11.05
N VAL A 239 4.96 -2.18 -10.26
CA VAL A 239 4.58 -1.07 -9.38
C VAL A 239 3.91 0.09 -10.14
N PRO A 240 4.43 0.59 -11.27
CA PRO A 240 3.77 1.64 -12.04
C PRO A 240 2.38 1.23 -12.54
N VAL A 241 2.21 -0.02 -12.97
CA VAL A 241 0.92 -0.56 -13.42
C VAL A 241 -0.08 -0.59 -12.27
N ALA A 242 0.36 -1.02 -11.08
CA ALA A 242 -0.45 -1.00 -9.87
C ALA A 242 -0.85 0.42 -9.45
N VAL A 243 0.06 1.39 -9.59
CA VAL A 243 -0.24 2.82 -9.35
C VAL A 243 -1.28 3.33 -10.34
N LEU A 244 -1.17 3.05 -11.64
CA LEU A 244 -2.18 3.43 -12.63
C LEU A 244 -3.55 2.79 -12.35
N GLY A 245 -3.58 1.56 -11.82
CA GLY A 245 -4.80 0.91 -11.35
C GLY A 245 -5.55 1.69 -10.26
N LEU A 246 -4.86 2.55 -9.51
CA LEU A 246 -5.48 3.42 -8.51
C LEU A 246 -6.49 4.39 -9.13
N ALA A 247 -6.28 4.84 -10.38
CA ALA A 247 -7.25 5.69 -11.09
C ALA A 247 -8.61 5.00 -11.19
N PHE A 248 -8.60 3.69 -11.47
CA PHE A 248 -9.82 2.90 -11.54
C PHE A 248 -10.49 2.76 -10.17
N ARG A 249 -9.72 2.58 -9.10
CA ARG A 249 -10.24 2.49 -7.73
C ARG A 249 -10.90 3.80 -7.27
N VAL A 250 -10.30 4.94 -7.59
CA VAL A 250 -10.91 6.26 -7.33
C VAL A 250 -12.20 6.41 -8.13
N TYR A 251 -12.20 5.98 -9.39
CA TYR A 251 -13.37 6.05 -10.26
C TYR A 251 -14.52 5.12 -9.82
N SER A 252 -14.22 3.90 -9.37
CA SER A 252 -15.24 2.95 -8.92
C SER A 252 -15.99 3.47 -7.70
N GLN A 253 -15.29 4.18 -6.82
CA GLN A 253 -15.81 4.76 -5.59
C GLN A 253 -16.20 6.24 -5.72
N ARG A 254 -16.45 6.74 -6.94
CA ARG A 254 -16.77 8.15 -7.19
C ARG A 254 -18.04 8.67 -6.49
N ARG A 255 -19.00 7.78 -6.18
CA ARG A 255 -20.23 8.13 -5.46
C ARG A 255 -19.92 8.48 -4.00
N VAL A 256 -19.19 7.59 -3.32
CA VAL A 256 -18.62 7.83 -1.99
C VAL A 256 -17.82 9.13 -1.95
N LEU A 257 -16.97 9.36 -2.95
CA LEU A 257 -16.17 10.59 -3.04
C LEU A 257 -17.07 11.84 -3.15
N ALA A 258 -18.11 11.79 -3.99
CA ALA A 258 -19.01 12.92 -4.21
C ALA A 258 -19.80 13.28 -2.94
N ALA A 259 -20.35 12.28 -2.24
CA ALA A 259 -21.11 12.47 -1.01
C ALA A 259 -20.27 13.01 0.17
N ASN A 260 -18.92 12.98 0.07
CA ASN A 260 -18.01 13.28 1.20
C ASN A 260 -16.96 14.30 0.84
N LEU A 261 -17.20 15.05 -0.22
CA LEU A 261 -16.18 15.89 -0.81
C LEU A 261 -15.70 16.95 0.19
N ALA A 262 -16.61 17.54 0.95
CA ALA A 262 -16.27 18.56 1.94
C ALA A 262 -15.42 18.00 3.10
N PRO A 263 -15.84 16.95 3.84
CA PRO A 263 -15.00 16.33 4.87
C PRO A 263 -13.64 15.86 4.34
N LEU A 264 -13.60 15.28 3.13
CA LEU A 264 -12.36 14.80 2.52
C LEU A 264 -11.40 15.94 2.18
N ILE A 265 -11.85 16.99 1.49
CA ILE A 265 -10.95 18.07 1.05
C ILE A 265 -10.35 18.80 2.25
N VAL A 266 -11.17 19.14 3.25
CA VAL A 266 -10.73 19.89 4.43
C VAL A 266 -9.71 19.08 5.25
N SER A 267 -10.03 17.81 5.51
CA SER A 267 -9.17 16.93 6.29
C SER A 267 -7.87 16.59 5.57
N LEU A 268 -7.92 16.14 4.30
CA LEU A 268 -6.72 15.76 3.55
C LEU A 268 -5.82 16.97 3.30
N GLY A 269 -6.40 18.10 2.92
CA GLY A 269 -5.67 19.35 2.64
C GLY A 269 -4.86 19.86 3.83
N CYS A 270 -5.26 19.49 5.04
CA CYS A 270 -4.58 19.89 6.28
C CYS A 270 -3.72 18.74 6.85
N ALA A 271 -4.29 17.54 6.99
CA ALA A 271 -3.65 16.42 7.68
C ALA A 271 -2.45 15.84 6.93
N VAL A 272 -2.46 15.84 5.59
CA VAL A 272 -1.33 15.37 4.79
C VAL A 272 -0.09 16.27 4.96
N PRO A 273 -0.14 17.59 4.70
CA PRO A 273 1.02 18.45 4.89
C PRO A 273 1.46 18.53 6.35
N MET A 274 0.51 18.57 7.31
CA MET A 274 0.84 18.53 8.73
C MET A 274 1.51 17.22 9.12
N GLY A 275 1.02 16.07 8.64
CA GLY A 275 1.60 14.76 8.93
C GLY A 275 3.01 14.59 8.38
N MET A 276 3.25 15.05 7.15
CA MET A 276 4.59 15.10 6.55
C MET A 276 5.53 15.99 7.36
N THR A 277 5.10 17.21 7.67
CA THR A 277 5.90 18.19 8.43
C THR A 277 6.21 17.69 9.83
N PHE A 278 5.21 17.12 10.51
CA PHE A 278 5.36 16.55 11.85
C PHE A 278 6.36 15.39 11.86
N SER A 279 6.32 14.51 10.85
CA SER A 279 7.27 13.40 10.77
C SER A 279 8.71 13.90 10.61
N VAL A 280 8.92 14.97 9.82
CA VAL A 280 10.24 15.60 9.69
C VAL A 280 10.68 16.24 11.01
N VAL A 281 9.83 17.07 11.63
CA VAL A 281 10.15 17.75 12.89
C VAL A 281 10.45 16.73 13.99
N LEU A 282 9.61 15.70 14.14
CA LEU A 282 9.85 14.65 15.13
C LEU A 282 11.14 13.89 14.84
N GLY A 283 11.42 13.56 13.58
CA GLY A 283 12.67 12.92 13.18
C GLY A 283 13.91 13.75 13.55
N THR A 284 13.86 15.07 13.31
CA THR A 284 14.94 16.00 13.70
C THR A 284 15.11 16.09 15.21
N TRP A 285 14.00 16.13 15.96
CA TRP A 285 14.02 16.22 17.42
C TRP A 285 14.66 15.00 18.08
N VAL A 286 14.44 13.80 17.52
CA VAL A 286 15.06 12.57 18.04
C VAL A 286 16.46 12.32 17.43
N GLY A 287 16.98 13.27 16.64
CA GLY A 287 18.34 13.24 16.12
C GLY A 287 18.58 12.19 15.03
N LEU A 288 17.55 11.83 14.25
CA LEU A 288 17.73 10.95 13.09
C LEU A 288 18.54 11.65 11.99
N PRO A 289 19.34 10.91 11.21
CA PRO A 289 20.02 11.48 10.04
C PRO A 289 19.00 11.83 8.95
N GLY A 290 19.28 12.90 8.19
CA GLY A 290 18.33 13.49 7.22
C GLY A 290 17.75 12.50 6.21
N ASP A 291 18.58 11.61 5.66
CA ASP A 291 18.14 10.60 4.69
C ASP A 291 17.09 9.64 5.28
N ILE A 292 17.22 9.31 6.56
CA ILE A 292 16.28 8.46 7.29
C ILE A 292 15.02 9.24 7.65
N ILE A 293 15.15 10.51 8.07
CA ILE A 293 13.99 11.39 8.30
C ILE A 293 13.13 11.47 7.04
N LEU A 294 13.74 11.70 5.87
CA LEU A 294 13.03 11.79 4.60
C LEU A 294 12.30 10.50 4.22
N SER A 295 12.81 9.34 4.65
CA SER A 295 12.12 8.05 4.46
C SER A 295 10.83 7.89 5.28
N THR A 296 10.67 8.66 6.37
CA THR A 296 9.46 8.61 7.21
C THR A 296 8.32 9.47 6.68
N VAL A 297 8.60 10.41 5.77
CA VAL A 297 7.64 11.39 5.25
C VAL A 297 6.47 10.73 4.52
N PRO A 298 6.68 9.84 3.52
CA PRO A 298 5.58 9.24 2.77
C PRO A 298 4.97 7.98 3.40
N LYS A 299 5.09 7.79 4.73
CA LYS A 299 4.69 6.55 5.42
C LYS A 299 3.19 6.21 5.34
N CYS A 300 2.31 7.20 5.18
CA CYS A 300 0.85 7.01 5.23
C CYS A 300 0.21 6.76 3.86
N PHE A 301 0.99 6.73 2.78
CA PHE A 301 0.46 6.56 1.43
C PHE A 301 0.47 5.10 1.00
N THR A 302 -0.10 4.84 -0.18
CA THR A 302 0.06 3.52 -0.78
C THR A 302 1.53 3.24 -1.02
N THR A 303 1.98 2.03 -0.71
CA THR A 303 3.40 1.65 -0.85
C THR A 303 3.94 1.99 -2.24
N GLY A 304 3.13 1.80 -3.30
CA GLY A 304 3.49 2.17 -4.67
C GLY A 304 3.71 3.67 -4.87
N LEU A 305 2.83 4.53 -4.35
CA LEU A 305 3.01 5.99 -4.42
C LEU A 305 4.11 6.48 -3.49
N ALA A 306 4.22 5.91 -2.29
CA ALA A 306 5.23 6.28 -1.32
C ALA A 306 6.64 6.04 -1.84
N VAL A 307 6.87 4.89 -2.47
CA VAL A 307 8.15 4.57 -3.14
C VAL A 307 8.47 5.55 -4.27
N LEU A 308 7.47 6.02 -5.01
CA LEU A 308 7.69 7.06 -6.02
C LEU A 308 8.12 8.37 -5.37
N MET A 309 7.43 8.79 -4.31
CA MET A 309 7.79 9.98 -3.52
C MET A 309 9.18 9.87 -2.91
N ALA A 310 9.63 8.67 -2.56
CA ALA A 310 10.98 8.42 -2.06
C ALA A 310 12.03 8.95 -3.04
N GLY A 311 11.85 8.70 -4.34
CA GLY A 311 12.73 9.22 -5.39
C GLY A 311 12.70 10.75 -5.50
N THR A 312 11.55 11.39 -5.27
CA THR A 312 11.37 12.85 -5.26
C THR A 312 12.05 13.51 -4.06
N LEU A 313 12.04 12.82 -2.91
CA LEU A 313 12.66 13.27 -1.67
C LEU A 313 14.15 12.90 -1.57
N GLY A 314 14.65 11.99 -2.40
CA GLY A 314 15.99 11.44 -2.28
C GLY A 314 16.14 10.38 -1.17
N ALA A 315 15.02 9.83 -0.70
CA ALA A 315 14.99 8.81 0.35
C ALA A 315 15.12 7.39 -0.21
N ASP A 316 15.58 6.46 0.63
CA ASP A 316 15.64 5.03 0.28
C ASP A 316 14.23 4.41 0.19
N SER A 317 13.92 3.80 -0.95
CA SER A 317 12.60 3.22 -1.22
C SER A 317 12.26 2.02 -0.33
N SER A 318 13.25 1.25 0.12
CA SER A 318 13.02 0.11 1.01
C SER A 318 12.66 0.57 2.41
N LEU A 319 13.30 1.62 2.91
CA LEU A 319 12.93 2.24 4.19
C LEU A 319 11.53 2.86 4.13
N VAL A 320 11.21 3.60 3.07
CA VAL A 320 9.86 4.15 2.86
C VAL A 320 8.80 3.04 2.87
N ALA A 321 9.00 1.98 2.09
CA ALA A 321 8.07 0.86 2.04
C ALA A 321 7.92 0.16 3.40
N SER A 322 9.00 0.05 4.18
CA SER A 322 8.93 -0.49 5.54
C SER A 322 8.09 0.38 6.48
N GLY A 323 8.23 1.71 6.39
CA GLY A 323 7.39 2.67 7.12
C GLY A 323 5.92 2.54 6.76
N CYS A 324 5.60 2.36 5.47
CA CYS A 324 4.23 2.12 5.01
C CYS A 324 3.64 0.82 5.55
N VAL A 325 4.43 -0.25 5.60
CA VAL A 325 3.98 -1.52 6.18
C VAL A 325 3.71 -1.37 7.67
N VAL A 326 4.57 -0.66 8.41
CA VAL A 326 4.35 -0.40 9.85
C VAL A 326 3.11 0.46 10.09
N ALA A 327 2.91 1.54 9.32
CA ALA A 327 1.69 2.34 9.42
C ALA A 327 0.41 1.55 9.06
N GLY A 328 0.51 0.63 8.09
CA GLY A 328 -0.56 -0.27 7.69
C GLY A 328 -0.90 -1.31 8.77
N THR A 329 0.11 -1.95 9.35
CA THR A 329 -0.11 -2.94 10.42
C THR A 329 -0.69 -2.30 11.68
N MET A 330 -0.27 -1.07 12.01
CA MET A 330 -0.86 -0.31 13.11
C MET A 330 -2.35 -0.04 12.91
N GLY A 331 -2.76 0.42 11.72
CA GLY A 331 -4.17 0.66 11.42
C GLY A 331 -5.02 -0.61 11.49
N LEU A 332 -4.48 -1.74 11.02
CA LEU A 332 -5.16 -3.05 11.10
C LEU A 332 -5.28 -3.54 12.56
N ALA A 333 -4.22 -3.38 13.34
CA ALA A 333 -4.10 -3.93 14.69
C ALA A 333 -4.92 -3.16 15.73
N ILE A 334 -4.73 -1.84 15.75
CA ILE A 334 -5.22 -0.95 16.82
C ILE A 334 -5.98 0.27 16.28
N GLY A 335 -6.23 0.38 14.97
CA GLY A 335 -6.87 1.54 14.36
C GLY A 335 -8.22 1.90 14.98
N SER A 336 -9.19 0.97 15.02
CA SER A 336 -10.51 1.23 15.64
C SER A 336 -10.40 1.63 17.11
N PHE A 337 -9.51 0.98 17.87
CA PHE A 337 -9.27 1.33 19.27
C PHE A 337 -8.74 2.77 19.43
N LEU A 338 -7.80 3.17 18.57
CA LEU A 338 -7.26 4.53 18.56
C LEU A 338 -8.32 5.57 18.22
N LEU A 339 -9.22 5.27 17.27
CA LEU A 339 -10.34 6.14 16.92
C LEU A 339 -11.30 6.32 18.10
N ASP A 340 -11.59 5.25 18.84
CA ASP A 340 -12.46 5.29 20.02
C ASP A 340 -11.85 6.16 21.13
N VAL A 341 -10.56 5.96 21.41
CA VAL A 341 -9.81 6.76 22.41
C VAL A 341 -9.71 8.23 22.00
N ALA A 342 -9.53 8.50 20.71
CA ALA A 342 -9.52 9.86 20.17
C ALA A 342 -10.92 10.51 20.12
N GLY A 343 -11.99 9.80 20.48
CA GLY A 343 -13.35 10.33 20.45
C GLY A 343 -13.89 10.60 19.04
N ILE A 344 -13.37 9.89 18.03
CA ILE A 344 -13.81 9.97 16.64
C ILE A 344 -14.96 8.98 16.44
N LYS A 345 -16.18 9.51 16.37
CA LYS A 345 -17.42 8.74 16.39
C LYS A 345 -18.12 8.64 15.04
N LYS A 346 -18.05 9.69 14.21
CA LYS A 346 -18.76 9.73 12.91
C LYS A 346 -18.14 8.74 11.93
N VAL A 347 -18.98 8.01 11.18
CA VAL A 347 -18.55 6.99 10.19
C VAL A 347 -17.59 7.59 9.17
N VAL A 348 -17.96 8.73 8.60
CA VAL A 348 -17.10 9.48 7.65
C VAL A 348 -15.77 9.83 8.28
N ALA A 349 -15.76 10.37 9.50
CA ALA A 349 -14.55 10.79 10.18
C ALA A 349 -13.60 9.62 10.46
N ARG A 350 -14.13 8.46 10.88
CA ARG A 350 -13.38 7.22 11.12
C ARG A 350 -12.73 6.69 9.83
N GLY A 351 -13.49 6.72 8.74
CA GLY A 351 -12.99 6.34 7.42
C GLY A 351 -11.89 7.29 6.92
N VAL A 352 -12.12 8.59 6.98
CA VAL A 352 -11.13 9.60 6.57
C VAL A 352 -9.86 9.53 7.40
N ALA A 353 -9.98 9.41 8.72
CA ALA A 353 -8.84 9.25 9.63
C ALA A 353 -7.99 8.04 9.26
N THR A 354 -8.64 6.88 9.08
CA THR A 354 -7.95 5.62 8.77
C THR A 354 -7.33 5.65 7.39
N GLY A 355 -8.05 6.13 6.38
CA GLY A 355 -7.55 6.17 5.01
C GLY A 355 -6.43 7.18 4.82
N THR A 356 -6.46 8.31 5.52
CA THR A 356 -5.41 9.35 5.39
C THR A 356 -4.12 8.98 6.15
N SER A 357 -4.24 8.25 7.26
CA SER A 357 -3.10 7.94 8.14
C SER A 357 -2.52 6.54 7.97
N SER A 358 -3.33 5.56 7.54
CA SER A 358 -2.91 4.17 7.38
C SER A 358 -2.81 3.80 5.90
N HIS A 359 -2.62 2.51 5.63
CA HIS A 359 -2.66 1.94 4.31
C HIS A 359 -3.90 1.04 4.16
N ALA A 360 -4.01 0.27 3.08
CA ALA A 360 -5.16 -0.58 2.76
C ALA A 360 -5.41 -1.65 3.86
N ALA A 361 -4.38 -1.97 4.64
CA ALA A 361 -4.49 -2.80 5.83
C ALA A 361 -5.38 -2.18 6.92
N GLY A 362 -5.34 -0.85 7.12
CA GLY A 362 -6.22 -0.16 8.06
C GLY A 362 -7.69 -0.22 7.63
N THR A 363 -7.97 -0.07 6.34
CA THR A 363 -9.33 -0.28 5.78
C THR A 363 -9.83 -1.70 6.03
N ALA A 364 -8.97 -2.72 5.89
CA ALA A 364 -9.31 -4.09 6.25
C ALA A 364 -9.56 -4.26 7.75
N GLY A 365 -8.90 -3.47 8.60
CA GLY A 365 -9.15 -3.40 10.04
C GLY A 365 -10.58 -2.95 10.35
N LEU A 366 -11.01 -1.82 9.78
CA LEU A 366 -12.37 -1.29 9.91
C LEU A 366 -13.43 -2.31 9.48
N ALA A 367 -13.27 -2.89 8.28
CA ALA A 367 -14.18 -3.92 7.78
C ALA A 367 -14.22 -5.15 8.71
N SER A 368 -13.07 -5.59 9.23
CA SER A 368 -13.01 -6.73 10.16
C SER A 368 -13.64 -6.47 11.53
N ASN A 369 -13.90 -5.21 11.86
CA ASN A 369 -14.57 -4.77 13.09
C ASN A 369 -16.05 -4.43 12.86
N GLY A 370 -16.58 -4.67 11.65
CA GLY A 370 -17.99 -4.42 11.30
C GLY A 370 -18.29 -2.95 10.98
N GLU A 371 -17.28 -2.14 10.65
CA GLU A 371 -17.42 -0.73 10.30
C GLU A 371 -17.37 -0.53 8.77
N ASP A 372 -18.26 -1.20 8.03
CA ASP A 372 -18.18 -1.29 6.57
C ASP A 372 -18.32 0.09 5.87
N GLY A 373 -19.22 0.96 6.37
CA GLY A 373 -19.34 2.33 5.87
C GLY A 373 -18.04 3.15 6.07
N ALA A 374 -17.37 3.00 7.21
CA ALA A 374 -16.08 3.66 7.46
C ALA A 374 -14.97 3.05 6.59
N ALA A 375 -15.02 1.75 6.32
CA ALA A 375 -14.10 1.07 5.41
C ALA A 375 -14.25 1.57 3.97
N ALA A 376 -15.47 1.79 3.48
CA ALA A 376 -15.73 2.37 2.16
C ALA A 376 -15.13 3.79 2.04
N VAL A 377 -15.43 4.66 3.01
CA VAL A 377 -14.85 6.02 3.08
C VAL A 377 -13.32 5.96 3.16
N SER A 378 -12.76 5.06 3.97
CA SER A 378 -11.31 4.86 4.10
C SER A 378 -10.68 4.44 2.77
N GLY A 379 -11.36 3.56 2.02
CA GLY A 379 -10.97 3.13 0.67
C GLY A 379 -10.76 4.30 -0.30
N VAL A 380 -11.64 5.30 -0.26
CA VAL A 380 -11.49 6.51 -1.08
C VAL A 380 -10.44 7.45 -0.51
N SER A 381 -10.50 7.67 0.80
CA SER A 381 -9.61 8.61 1.50
C SER A 381 -8.15 8.26 1.28
N PHE A 382 -7.76 6.98 1.38
CA PHE A 382 -6.37 6.57 1.16
C PHE A 382 -5.91 6.79 -0.29
N ALA A 383 -6.80 6.56 -1.26
CA ALA A 383 -6.47 6.74 -2.67
C ALA A 383 -6.26 8.22 -3.01
N VAL A 384 -7.17 9.07 -2.56
CA VAL A 384 -7.09 10.53 -2.75
C VAL A 384 -5.91 11.11 -1.97
N ALA A 385 -5.67 10.67 -0.74
CA ALA A 385 -4.52 11.13 0.07
C ALA A 385 -3.19 10.79 -0.61
N GLY A 386 -3.06 9.60 -1.18
CA GLY A 386 -1.89 9.20 -1.98
C GLY A 386 -1.65 10.13 -3.16
N VAL A 387 -2.67 10.37 -3.97
CA VAL A 387 -2.57 11.25 -5.15
C VAL A 387 -2.25 12.68 -4.72
N TYR A 388 -2.95 13.21 -3.73
CA TYR A 388 -2.74 14.56 -3.22
C TYR A 388 -1.34 14.74 -2.65
N GLY A 389 -0.86 13.81 -1.81
CA GLY A 389 0.51 13.87 -1.28
C GLY A 389 1.56 13.83 -2.39
N ALA A 390 1.33 13.02 -3.44
CA ALA A 390 2.28 12.89 -4.55
C ALA A 390 2.36 14.19 -5.35
N LEU A 391 1.20 14.78 -5.64
CA LEU A 391 1.08 16.07 -6.30
C LEU A 391 1.67 17.20 -5.45
N LEU A 392 1.46 17.17 -4.13
CA LEU A 392 2.00 18.16 -3.20
C LEU A 392 3.53 18.18 -3.24
N LEU A 393 4.19 17.02 -3.23
CA LEU A 393 5.65 16.94 -3.29
C LEU A 393 6.24 17.32 -4.66
N GLU A 394 5.52 17.06 -5.75
CA GLU A 394 5.99 17.33 -7.12
C GLU A 394 5.67 18.77 -7.60
N LEU A 395 4.44 19.23 -7.40
CA LEU A 395 3.96 20.53 -7.91
C LEU A 395 4.29 21.70 -6.98
N VAL A 396 4.57 21.45 -5.71
CA VAL A 396 4.81 22.48 -4.70
C VAL A 396 6.29 22.44 -4.25
N PRO A 397 7.23 22.97 -5.06
CA PRO A 397 8.66 22.80 -4.83
C PRO A 397 9.15 23.47 -3.55
N TRP A 398 8.50 24.55 -3.11
CA TRP A 398 8.84 25.22 -1.85
C TRP A 398 8.51 24.35 -0.63
N PHE A 399 7.41 23.57 -0.69
CA PHE A 399 7.04 22.66 0.38
C PHE A 399 8.00 21.47 0.45
N ARG A 400 8.34 20.88 -0.71
CA ARG A 400 9.38 19.85 -0.79
C ARG A 400 10.72 20.36 -0.25
N ALA A 401 11.15 21.55 -0.69
CA ALA A 401 12.39 22.15 -0.23
C ALA A 401 12.36 22.39 1.29
N MET A 402 11.24 22.86 1.85
CA MET A 402 11.08 23.01 3.30
C MET A 402 11.31 21.69 4.04
N LEU A 403 10.69 20.59 3.60
CA LEU A 403 10.87 19.27 4.23
C LEU A 403 12.33 18.81 4.18
N ILE A 404 13.00 18.97 3.04
CA ILE A 404 14.41 18.60 2.88
C ILE A 404 15.32 19.46 3.77
N ARG A 405 15.12 20.78 3.78
CA ARG A 405 15.90 21.71 4.63
C ARG A 405 15.77 21.38 6.11
N VAL A 406 14.55 21.18 6.59
CA VAL A 406 14.33 20.80 8.00
C VAL A 406 14.97 19.44 8.30
N ALA A 407 14.79 18.43 7.43
CA ALA A 407 15.38 17.10 7.63
C ALA A 407 16.91 17.10 7.64
N THR A 408 17.55 17.92 6.80
CA THR A 408 19.01 17.91 6.59
C THR A 408 19.76 19.00 7.35
N GLY A 409 19.05 20.01 7.87
CA GLY A 409 19.65 21.18 8.51
C GLY A 409 20.35 22.14 7.54
N MET A 410 20.18 21.96 6.22
CA MET A 410 20.82 22.75 5.16
C MET A 410 19.91 23.84 4.56
#